data_AF-A0A242M473-F1
#
_entry.id   AF-A0A242M473-F1
#
_cell.length_a   1.000
_cell.length_b   1.000
_cell.length_c   1.000
_cell.angle_alpha   90.00
_cell.angle_beta   90.00
_cell.angle_gamma   90.00
#
_symmetry.space_group_name_H-M   'P 1'
#
loop_
_entity.id
_entity.type
_entity.pdbx_description
1 polymer ?
#
loop_
_entity_poly.entity_id
_entity_poly.type
_entity_poly.pdbx_seq_one_letter_code
_entity_poly.pdbx_strand_id
1 'polypeptide(L)'
;MNKLTTAFGAPVADNQNIRTAGPRGPALLEDVWFLEKLAHFDREVIPERRMHAKGSGAFGTFTVTHDITQYTKANIFSQIGKTTEMFTRFSTVAGERGAADAERDIRGFSMKFYTEQGNWDLVGNNTPVFFLRDPLKFPDLNHAIKRDPRTGLRSAQNNWDFWTQLPEALHQVTIVMSDRGLPKTFRHMHGFGSHTYSFINAANRRFWVKFHFRTQQGIWNLTDAQAESAAGSDRETHHRDLYESIERKDFPRWTLSVQIMPEDEAATYNINPFDLTKVWPKSDYPLIEVGFMELNRNPENHFADVEQAAFAPANVVPGISFSPDKMLQGRLFAYGDAQRYRLSVNYHQIPVNAPRGSRYVHSYHRDGLMRVDANMGGATPYEPNTRGEWQEQPDFREPPLSLEGAADHWNHRVDDDYYSQPGNLFRSMSAEQQQALFDNTARAMKGVSVPVKELHIKHCKRADARYGEGVASAIEALESRLP
;
A
#
# COMPACT_ATOMS: atom_id res chain seq x y z
N MET A 1 -1.84 -40.87 -3.53
CA MET A 1 -0.51 -40.55 -2.97
C MET A 1 0.34 -39.99 -4.10
N ASN A 2 0.91 -38.80 -3.92
CA ASN A 2 1.77 -38.18 -4.93
C ASN A 2 3.19 -38.72 -4.74
N LYS A 3 3.77 -39.31 -5.80
CA LYS A 3 5.14 -39.87 -5.77
C LYS A 3 6.15 -38.73 -5.99
N LEU A 4 7.24 -38.73 -5.23
CA LEU A 4 8.32 -37.74 -5.32
C LEU A 4 9.13 -37.90 -6.61
N THR A 5 9.44 -36.79 -7.26
CA THR A 5 10.29 -36.71 -8.46
C THR A 5 11.29 -35.57 -8.34
N THR A 6 12.31 -35.58 -9.20
CA THR A 6 13.12 -34.39 -9.52
C THR A 6 12.28 -33.38 -10.30
N ALA A 7 12.82 -32.18 -10.51
CA ALA A 7 12.20 -31.12 -11.33
C ALA A 7 12.00 -31.55 -12.80
N PHE A 8 12.80 -32.49 -13.29
CA PHE A 8 12.69 -33.07 -14.63
C PHE A 8 11.85 -34.36 -14.68
N GLY A 9 11.15 -34.69 -13.59
CA GLY A 9 10.19 -35.79 -13.55
C GLY A 9 10.80 -37.18 -13.31
N ALA A 10 12.10 -37.29 -13.00
CA ALA A 10 12.71 -38.58 -12.66
C ALA A 10 12.26 -39.03 -11.25
N PRO A 11 11.84 -40.29 -11.04
CA PRO A 11 11.46 -40.76 -9.71
C PRO A 11 12.62 -40.71 -8.69
N VAL A 12 12.34 -40.26 -7.47
CA VAL A 12 13.33 -40.25 -6.36
C VAL A 12 13.17 -41.53 -5.54
N ALA A 13 14.22 -42.35 -5.48
CA ALA A 13 14.20 -43.64 -4.80
C ALA A 13 14.41 -43.55 -3.28
N ASP A 14 15.32 -42.67 -2.82
CA ASP A 14 15.61 -42.43 -1.40
C ASP A 14 15.71 -40.91 -1.16
N ASN A 15 15.09 -40.44 -0.07
CA ASN A 15 15.10 -39.04 0.35
C ASN A 15 15.44 -38.91 1.86
N GLN A 16 15.94 -39.99 2.46
CA GLN A 16 16.34 -40.07 3.86
C GLN A 16 17.86 -40.13 3.99
N ASN A 17 18.56 -40.69 3.00
CA ASN A 17 20.01 -40.89 3.02
C ASN A 17 20.66 -40.29 1.77
N ILE A 18 21.81 -39.64 1.95
CA ILE A 18 22.69 -39.26 0.83
C ILE A 18 23.57 -40.43 0.41
N ARG A 19 24.07 -40.43 -0.82
CA ARG A 19 24.95 -41.46 -1.35
C ARG A 19 26.38 -41.31 -0.83
N THR A 20 26.95 -42.38 -0.28
CA THR A 20 28.30 -42.41 0.30
C THR A 20 29.13 -43.60 -0.21
N ALA A 21 30.46 -43.50 -0.10
CA ALA A 21 31.39 -44.60 -0.37
C ALA A 21 31.42 -45.63 0.79
N GLY A 22 30.33 -46.38 0.94
CA GLY A 22 30.13 -47.33 2.04
C GLY A 22 29.46 -46.70 3.27
N PRO A 23 29.03 -47.51 4.27
CA PRO A 23 28.15 -47.05 5.36
C PRO A 23 28.74 -45.95 6.28
N ARG A 24 30.06 -45.75 6.25
CA ARG A 24 30.78 -44.72 7.03
C ARG A 24 31.80 -43.95 6.18
N GLY A 25 31.66 -44.02 4.86
CA GLY A 25 32.55 -43.33 3.93
C GLY A 25 32.11 -41.90 3.61
N PRO A 26 32.92 -41.15 2.85
CA PRO A 26 32.58 -39.81 2.41
C PRO A 26 31.37 -39.79 1.44
N ALA A 27 30.71 -38.63 1.35
CA ALA A 27 29.64 -38.38 0.39
C ALA A 27 30.15 -38.37 -1.06
N LEU A 28 29.28 -38.74 -2.00
CA LEU A 28 29.59 -38.77 -3.43
C LEU A 28 28.89 -37.63 -4.17
N LEU A 29 29.62 -36.95 -5.06
CA LEU A 29 29.08 -35.85 -5.87
C LEU A 29 28.01 -36.31 -6.88
N GLU A 30 27.96 -37.61 -7.22
CA GLU A 30 26.97 -38.18 -8.13
C GLU A 30 25.55 -38.32 -7.52
N ASP A 31 25.34 -37.90 -6.28
CA ASP A 31 24.00 -37.81 -5.67
C ASP A 31 23.25 -36.58 -6.21
N VAL A 32 22.74 -36.69 -7.44
CA VAL A 32 22.09 -35.60 -8.16
C VAL A 32 20.79 -35.13 -7.50
N TRP A 33 20.09 -36.01 -6.76
CA TRP A 33 18.89 -35.60 -6.02
C TRP A 33 19.25 -34.70 -4.84
N PHE A 34 20.26 -35.08 -4.06
CA PHE A 34 20.77 -34.24 -2.97
C PHE A 34 21.19 -32.85 -3.48
N LEU A 35 21.96 -32.82 -4.56
CA LEU A 35 22.43 -31.56 -5.16
C LEU A 35 21.28 -30.70 -5.68
N GLU A 36 20.33 -31.27 -6.41
CA GLU A 36 19.17 -30.53 -6.94
C GLU A 36 18.31 -29.96 -5.80
N LYS A 37 17.99 -30.79 -4.80
CA LYS A 37 17.18 -30.38 -3.64
C LYS A 37 17.81 -29.23 -2.87
N LEU A 38 19.11 -29.30 -2.55
CA LEU A 38 19.81 -28.22 -1.85
C LEU A 38 19.95 -26.96 -2.73
N ALA A 39 20.29 -27.10 -4.01
CA ALA A 39 20.47 -25.95 -4.87
C ALA A 39 19.17 -25.13 -5.04
N HIS A 40 18.01 -25.79 -5.07
CA HIS A 40 16.71 -25.13 -5.04
C HIS A 40 16.42 -24.48 -3.69
N PHE A 41 16.64 -25.20 -2.58
CA PHE A 41 16.47 -24.68 -1.22
C PHE A 41 17.27 -23.39 -0.98
N ASP A 42 18.54 -23.36 -1.39
CA ASP A 42 19.44 -22.20 -1.25
C ASP A 42 18.95 -20.95 -2.00
N ARG A 43 17.95 -21.08 -2.89
CA ARG A 43 17.42 -20.01 -3.77
C ARG A 43 15.94 -19.71 -3.51
N GLU A 44 15.36 -20.17 -2.40
CA GLU A 44 13.95 -19.90 -2.06
C GLU A 44 13.68 -18.42 -1.75
N VAL A 45 14.68 -17.68 -1.24
CA VAL A 45 14.50 -16.29 -0.81
C VAL A 45 14.70 -15.32 -1.98
N ILE A 46 13.68 -14.51 -2.24
CA ILE A 46 13.76 -13.30 -3.07
C ILE A 46 13.84 -12.04 -2.16
N PRO A 47 14.29 -10.88 -2.68
CA PRO A 47 14.24 -9.64 -1.91
C PRO A 47 12.84 -9.35 -1.39
N GLU A 48 12.71 -8.95 -0.12
CA GLU A 48 11.46 -8.42 0.40
C GLU A 48 11.12 -7.06 -0.25
N ARG A 49 9.90 -6.57 -0.05
CA ARG A 49 9.55 -5.20 -0.47
C ARG A 49 10.36 -4.19 0.36
N ARG A 50 10.90 -3.15 -0.29
CA ARG A 50 11.65 -2.07 0.40
C ARG A 50 10.82 -1.34 1.47
N MET A 51 9.52 -1.26 1.27
CA MET A 51 8.50 -0.77 2.21
C MET A 51 7.34 -1.76 2.20
N HIS A 52 6.63 -1.91 3.31
CA HIS A 52 5.50 -2.84 3.44
C HIS A 52 5.87 -4.33 3.26
N ALA A 53 7.03 -4.73 3.81
CA ALA A 53 7.52 -6.11 3.71
C ALA A 53 6.59 -7.09 4.45
N LYS A 54 6.24 -6.80 5.71
CA LYS A 54 5.30 -7.63 6.48
C LYS A 54 3.85 -7.40 6.06
N GLY A 55 3.15 -8.45 5.66
CA GLY A 55 1.76 -8.33 5.24
C GLY A 55 1.07 -9.64 4.89
N SER A 56 -0.25 -9.54 4.69
CA SER A 56 -1.17 -10.67 4.49
C SER A 56 -2.08 -10.37 3.31
N GLY A 57 -2.42 -11.39 2.52
CA GLY A 57 -3.25 -11.22 1.34
C GLY A 57 -4.43 -12.18 1.29
N ALA A 58 -5.48 -11.77 0.61
CA ALA A 58 -6.66 -12.59 0.34
C ALA A 58 -7.31 -12.18 -0.99
N PHE A 59 -7.95 -13.16 -1.63
CA PHE A 59 -8.78 -12.95 -2.80
C PHE A 59 -10.22 -12.63 -2.37
N GLY A 60 -10.96 -12.03 -3.30
CA GLY A 60 -12.32 -11.60 -3.06
C GLY A 60 -13.03 -11.14 -4.32
N THR A 61 -14.14 -10.45 -4.12
CA THR A 61 -14.92 -9.84 -5.19
C THR A 61 -15.30 -8.41 -4.83
N PHE A 62 -15.35 -7.55 -5.84
CA PHE A 62 -15.99 -6.25 -5.78
C PHE A 62 -17.35 -6.31 -6.48
N THR A 63 -18.38 -5.72 -5.89
CA THR A 63 -19.74 -5.65 -6.45
C THR A 63 -20.22 -4.21 -6.48
N VAL A 64 -20.66 -3.74 -7.65
CA VAL A 64 -21.26 -2.41 -7.82
C VAL A 64 -22.66 -2.38 -7.21
N THR A 65 -22.96 -1.37 -6.39
CA THR A 65 -24.29 -1.16 -5.78
C THR A 65 -24.96 0.12 -6.25
N HIS A 66 -24.20 1.08 -6.76
CA HIS A 66 -24.69 2.39 -7.18
C HIS A 66 -24.09 2.78 -8.53
N ASP A 67 -24.88 3.51 -9.32
CA ASP A 67 -24.46 3.99 -10.64
C ASP A 67 -23.64 5.28 -10.52
N ILE A 68 -22.40 5.24 -10.99
CA ILE A 68 -21.49 6.40 -11.09
C ILE A 68 -20.99 6.62 -12.54
N THR A 69 -21.63 6.01 -13.53
CA THR A 69 -21.21 6.03 -14.95
C THR A 69 -21.22 7.44 -15.55
N GLN A 70 -21.97 8.37 -14.96
CA GLN A 70 -21.92 9.80 -15.32
C GLN A 70 -20.53 10.44 -15.09
N TYR A 71 -19.71 9.86 -14.20
CA TYR A 71 -18.37 10.36 -13.85
C TYR A 71 -17.25 9.56 -14.50
N THR A 72 -17.44 8.26 -14.73
CA THR A 72 -16.39 7.36 -15.23
C THR A 72 -16.90 6.36 -16.26
N LYS A 73 -16.09 6.12 -17.30
CA LYS A 73 -16.29 5.06 -18.31
C LYS A 73 -15.64 3.72 -17.93
N ALA A 74 -15.11 3.61 -16.71
CA ALA A 74 -14.42 2.40 -16.26
C ALA A 74 -15.35 1.20 -16.21
N ASN A 75 -14.99 0.15 -16.94
CA ASN A 75 -15.85 -1.00 -17.16
C ASN A 75 -16.22 -1.75 -15.86
N ILE A 76 -15.37 -1.68 -14.83
CA ILE A 76 -15.65 -2.21 -13.48
C ILE A 76 -16.91 -1.59 -12.83
N PHE A 77 -17.27 -0.36 -13.19
CA PHE A 77 -18.43 0.37 -12.63
C PHE A 77 -19.63 0.46 -13.59
N SER A 78 -19.59 -0.26 -14.71
CA SER A 78 -20.53 -0.09 -15.82
C SER A 78 -21.99 -0.46 -15.52
N GLN A 79 -22.25 -1.29 -14.50
CA GLN A 79 -23.59 -1.75 -14.18
C GLN A 79 -23.71 -2.14 -12.69
N ILE A 80 -24.81 -1.74 -12.05
CA ILE A 80 -25.18 -2.22 -10.71
C ILE A 80 -25.31 -3.75 -10.72
N GLY A 81 -24.77 -4.41 -9.72
CA GLY A 81 -24.72 -5.86 -9.59
C GLY A 81 -23.56 -6.52 -10.36
N LYS A 82 -22.80 -5.76 -11.17
CA LYS A 82 -21.58 -6.29 -11.78
C LYS A 82 -20.58 -6.67 -10.70
N THR A 83 -20.01 -7.87 -10.83
CA THR A 83 -18.96 -8.38 -9.95
C THR A 83 -17.61 -8.38 -10.67
N THR A 84 -16.53 -8.17 -9.94
CA THR A 84 -15.15 -8.21 -10.45
C THR A 84 -14.26 -8.93 -9.45
N GLU A 85 -13.51 -9.95 -9.91
CA GLU A 85 -12.53 -10.64 -9.07
C GLU A 85 -11.46 -9.64 -8.61
N MET A 86 -11.00 -9.79 -7.38
CA MET A 86 -9.92 -8.97 -6.86
C MET A 86 -8.99 -9.72 -5.91
N PHE A 87 -7.81 -9.15 -5.73
CA PHE A 87 -6.83 -9.54 -4.72
C PHE A 87 -6.46 -8.32 -3.87
N THR A 88 -6.43 -8.49 -2.55
CA THR A 88 -5.99 -7.44 -1.61
C THR A 88 -4.80 -7.92 -0.80
N ARG A 89 -3.83 -7.03 -0.60
CA ARG A 89 -2.74 -7.22 0.37
C ARG A 89 -2.75 -6.10 1.40
N PHE A 90 -2.85 -6.49 2.66
CA PHE A 90 -2.63 -5.64 3.82
C PHE A 90 -1.20 -5.75 4.32
N SER A 91 -0.71 -4.72 5.00
CA SER A 91 0.68 -4.71 5.50
C SER A 91 0.91 -3.66 6.57
N THR A 92 1.95 -3.82 7.39
CA THR A 92 2.60 -2.68 8.07
C THR A 92 3.47 -1.92 7.05
N VAL A 93 4.26 -0.92 7.45
CA VAL A 93 5.13 -0.16 6.53
C VAL A 93 6.60 -0.43 6.78
N ALA A 94 7.05 -0.23 8.02
CA ALA A 94 8.47 -0.13 8.31
C ALA A 94 9.13 -1.48 8.66
N GLY A 95 8.37 -2.41 9.24
CA GLY A 95 8.85 -3.74 9.63
C GLY A 95 9.34 -4.57 8.45
N GLU A 96 10.43 -5.34 8.65
CA GLU A 96 10.91 -6.37 7.72
C GLU A 96 10.00 -7.61 7.75
N ARG A 97 10.29 -8.62 6.92
CA ARG A 97 9.43 -9.81 6.72
C ARG A 97 9.00 -10.54 8.01
N GLY A 98 9.82 -10.50 9.07
CA GLY A 98 9.54 -11.15 10.36
C GLY A 98 9.14 -10.19 11.50
N ALA A 99 8.88 -8.91 11.21
CA ALA A 99 8.44 -7.94 12.21
C ALA A 99 7.03 -8.25 12.74
N ALA A 100 6.60 -7.61 13.84
CA ALA A 100 5.29 -7.87 14.41
C ALA A 100 4.17 -7.15 13.62
N ASP A 101 3.02 -7.81 13.45
CA ASP A 101 1.85 -7.20 12.81
C ASP A 101 1.26 -6.03 13.63
N ALA A 102 1.35 -6.13 14.96
CA ALA A 102 0.79 -5.19 15.92
C ALA A 102 1.76 -4.06 16.30
N GLU A 103 2.48 -3.48 15.32
CA GLU A 103 3.31 -2.29 15.52
C GLU A 103 2.52 -1.00 15.24
N ARG A 104 2.80 0.10 15.95
CA ARG A 104 2.21 1.40 15.65
C ARG A 104 2.76 1.91 14.33
N ASP A 105 1.92 1.90 13.31
CA ASP A 105 2.35 2.19 11.93
C ASP A 105 1.14 2.48 11.05
N ILE A 106 1.37 3.08 9.89
CA ILE A 106 0.37 3.04 8.81
C ILE A 106 0.14 1.57 8.42
N ARG A 107 -1.07 1.25 7.96
CA ARG A 107 -1.34 -0.03 7.30
C ARG A 107 -1.52 0.16 5.80
N GLY A 108 -0.76 -0.59 5.01
CA GLY A 108 -1.00 -0.68 3.56
C GLY A 108 -2.32 -1.39 3.29
N PHE A 109 -3.08 -0.91 2.31
CA PHE A 109 -4.35 -1.47 1.85
C PHE A 109 -4.31 -1.47 0.31
N SER A 110 -3.57 -2.42 -0.26
CA SER A 110 -3.36 -2.50 -1.72
C SER A 110 -4.38 -3.44 -2.35
N MET A 111 -5.09 -2.96 -3.37
CA MET A 111 -6.15 -3.71 -4.07
C MET A 111 -5.79 -3.83 -5.55
N LYS A 112 -6.00 -5.02 -6.12
CA LYS A 112 -5.90 -5.32 -7.55
C LYS A 112 -7.25 -5.84 -8.01
N PHE A 113 -7.87 -5.15 -8.96
CA PHE A 113 -9.13 -5.56 -9.58
C PHE A 113 -8.82 -6.14 -10.97
N TYR A 114 -9.22 -7.38 -11.21
CA TYR A 114 -9.03 -8.07 -12.48
C TYR A 114 -10.16 -7.69 -13.44
N THR A 115 -10.08 -6.50 -14.03
CA THR A 115 -11.14 -5.97 -14.92
C THR A 115 -11.00 -6.51 -16.35
N GLU A 116 -12.07 -6.39 -17.15
CA GLU A 116 -12.06 -6.79 -18.56
C GLU A 116 -11.16 -5.92 -19.46
N GLN A 117 -10.73 -4.76 -18.97
CA GLN A 117 -9.87 -3.82 -19.68
C GLN A 117 -8.48 -3.70 -19.02
N GLY A 118 -8.04 -4.76 -18.33
CA GLY A 118 -6.75 -4.84 -17.65
C GLY A 118 -6.88 -4.81 -16.12
N ASN A 119 -5.74 -4.98 -15.45
CA ASN A 119 -5.70 -4.88 -13.99
C ASN A 119 -5.74 -3.40 -13.59
N TRP A 120 -6.65 -3.06 -12.68
CA TRP A 120 -6.60 -1.79 -11.96
C TRP A 120 -6.01 -2.02 -10.57
N ASP A 121 -4.91 -1.34 -10.26
CA ASP A 121 -4.30 -1.37 -8.93
C ASP A 121 -4.59 -0.06 -8.19
N LEU A 122 -5.34 -0.15 -7.09
CA LEU A 122 -5.50 0.94 -6.14
C LEU A 122 -4.62 0.66 -4.91
N VAL A 123 -3.44 1.28 -4.90
CA VAL A 123 -2.40 1.03 -3.89
C VAL A 123 -2.55 2.00 -2.73
N GLY A 124 -3.53 1.71 -1.86
CA GLY A 124 -3.96 2.57 -0.78
C GLY A 124 -3.29 2.31 0.58
N ASN A 125 -3.73 3.07 1.57
CA ASN A 125 -3.37 2.95 2.99
C ASN A 125 -4.62 3.02 3.87
N ASN A 126 -4.50 2.74 5.17
CA ASN A 126 -5.56 2.93 6.15
C ASN A 126 -5.76 4.39 6.61
N THR A 127 -5.12 5.34 5.93
CA THR A 127 -5.18 6.78 6.19
C THR A 127 -5.48 7.55 4.90
N PRO A 128 -6.30 8.62 4.95
CA PRO A 128 -6.61 9.43 3.77
C PRO A 128 -5.46 10.37 3.36
N VAL A 129 -4.44 10.54 4.19
CA VAL A 129 -3.30 11.45 3.96
C VAL A 129 -1.97 10.71 4.13
N PHE A 130 -0.87 11.41 3.91
CA PHE A 130 0.48 10.88 4.15
C PHE A 130 1.38 11.92 4.84
N PHE A 131 2.58 11.53 5.26
CA PHE A 131 3.55 12.43 5.90
C PHE A 131 4.13 13.47 4.95
N LEU A 132 4.10 13.20 3.64
CA LEU A 132 4.85 13.94 2.63
C LEU A 132 3.92 14.37 1.50
N ARG A 133 4.24 15.51 0.89
CA ARG A 133 3.61 16.02 -0.35
C ARG A 133 4.57 16.15 -1.53
N ASP A 134 5.82 15.76 -1.36
CA ASP A 134 6.82 15.69 -2.43
C ASP A 134 7.59 14.36 -2.38
N PRO A 135 7.66 13.59 -3.49
CA PRO A 135 8.20 12.23 -3.49
C PRO A 135 9.71 12.19 -3.22
N LEU A 136 10.43 13.31 -3.39
CA LEU A 136 11.87 13.36 -3.17
C LEU A 136 12.22 13.03 -1.71
N LYS A 137 11.32 13.26 -0.76
CA LYS A 137 11.51 12.95 0.66
C LYS A 137 11.16 11.50 1.03
N PHE A 138 10.62 10.70 0.10
CA PHE A 138 10.19 9.34 0.41
C PHE A 138 11.33 8.38 0.78
N PRO A 139 12.51 8.39 0.12
CA PRO A 139 13.67 7.63 0.58
C PRO A 139 14.17 8.09 1.96
N ASP A 140 14.14 9.39 2.23
CA ASP A 140 14.52 9.92 3.55
C ASP A 140 13.56 9.43 4.65
N LEU A 141 12.25 9.41 4.38
CA LEU A 141 11.27 8.82 5.29
C LEU A 141 11.57 7.34 5.55
N ASN A 142 11.87 6.56 4.50
CA ASN A 142 12.25 5.15 4.67
C ASN A 142 13.45 4.99 5.60
N HIS A 143 14.49 5.81 5.43
CA HIS A 143 15.69 5.77 6.27
C HIS A 143 15.41 6.23 7.71
N ALA A 144 14.59 7.28 7.89
CA ALA A 144 14.26 7.83 9.21
C ALA A 144 13.44 6.85 10.06
N ILE A 145 12.46 6.16 9.46
CA ILE A 145 11.57 5.28 10.22
C ILE A 145 12.11 3.85 10.39
N LYS A 146 13.10 3.41 9.59
CA LYS A 146 13.68 2.06 9.67
C LYS A 146 14.91 2.04 10.60
N ARG A 147 15.84 1.12 10.33
CA ARG A 147 17.02 0.86 11.15
C ARG A 147 18.09 1.91 10.88
N ASP A 148 18.61 2.48 11.96
CA ASP A 148 19.78 3.34 11.91
C ASP A 148 21.00 2.56 11.37
N PRO A 149 21.79 3.16 10.45
CA PRO A 149 22.85 2.45 9.75
C PRO A 149 24.00 1.98 10.63
N ARG A 150 24.21 2.60 11.81
CA ARG A 150 25.28 2.22 12.74
C ARG A 150 24.82 1.15 13.72
N THR A 151 23.63 1.33 14.29
CA THR A 151 23.14 0.46 15.38
C THR A 151 22.35 -0.74 14.89
N GLY A 152 21.77 -0.67 13.68
CA GLY A 152 20.84 -1.69 13.19
C GLY A 152 19.50 -1.72 13.93
N LEU A 153 19.23 -0.75 14.83
CA LEU A 153 18.00 -0.62 15.61
C LEU A 153 17.14 0.52 15.05
N ARG A 154 15.83 0.53 15.37
CA ARG A 154 15.01 1.73 15.15
C ARG A 154 15.55 2.88 16.01
N SER A 155 15.57 4.09 15.46
CA SER A 155 16.03 5.29 16.17
C SER A 155 14.87 6.28 16.31
N ALA A 156 14.38 6.46 17.53
CA ALA A 156 13.38 7.50 17.83
C ALA A 156 13.93 8.89 17.45
N GLN A 157 15.23 9.13 17.68
CA GLN A 157 15.89 10.38 17.31
C GLN A 157 15.83 10.62 15.79
N ASN A 158 16.18 9.64 14.96
CA ASN A 158 16.17 9.80 13.49
C ASN A 158 14.75 10.04 12.98
N ASN A 159 13.79 9.28 13.50
CA ASN A 159 12.38 9.40 13.11
C ASN A 159 11.81 10.78 13.46
N TRP A 160 11.92 11.19 14.73
CA TRP A 160 11.33 12.43 15.21
C TRP A 160 12.06 13.67 14.72
N ASP A 161 13.38 13.64 14.55
CA ASP A 161 14.09 14.76 13.92
C ASP A 161 13.54 14.99 12.50
N PHE A 162 13.48 13.95 11.66
CA PHE A 162 12.93 14.06 10.32
C PHE A 162 11.47 14.56 10.29
N TRP A 163 10.59 13.99 11.11
CA TRP A 163 9.19 14.44 11.18
C TRP A 163 9.04 15.89 11.65
N THR A 164 9.86 16.32 12.60
CA THR A 164 9.77 17.70 13.13
C THR A 164 10.36 18.74 12.19
N GLN A 165 11.28 18.37 11.29
CA GLN A 165 11.74 19.28 10.22
C GLN A 165 10.71 19.48 9.09
N LEU A 166 9.62 18.70 9.08
CA LEU A 166 8.59 18.70 8.05
C LEU A 166 7.23 19.02 8.67
N PRO A 167 6.88 20.30 8.89
CA PRO A 167 5.59 20.66 9.49
C PRO A 167 4.38 20.09 8.73
N GLU A 168 4.50 19.89 7.41
CA GLU A 168 3.49 19.19 6.59
C GLU A 168 3.17 17.76 7.06
N ALA A 169 4.09 17.09 7.76
CA ALA A 169 3.89 15.74 8.27
C ALA A 169 2.93 15.67 9.46
N LEU A 170 2.64 16.81 10.12
CA LEU A 170 1.90 16.84 11.39
C LEU A 170 0.55 16.13 11.29
N HIS A 171 -0.17 16.27 10.17
CA HIS A 171 -1.49 15.65 10.01
C HIS A 171 -1.42 14.11 10.12
N GLN A 172 -0.47 13.51 9.41
CA GLN A 172 -0.28 12.07 9.45
C GLN A 172 0.36 11.61 10.77
N VAL A 173 1.25 12.41 11.37
CA VAL A 173 1.79 12.16 12.72
C VAL A 173 0.66 12.10 13.74
N THR A 174 -0.29 13.06 13.72
CA THR A 174 -1.47 13.04 14.59
C THR A 174 -2.31 11.78 14.39
N ILE A 175 -2.52 11.34 13.14
CA ILE A 175 -3.26 10.11 12.85
C ILE A 175 -2.54 8.87 13.40
N VAL A 176 -1.24 8.69 13.13
CA VAL A 176 -0.51 7.49 13.56
C VAL A 176 -0.25 7.47 15.07
N MET A 177 -0.23 8.62 15.74
CA MET A 177 -0.14 8.70 17.20
C MET A 177 -1.52 8.62 17.89
N SER A 178 -2.63 8.74 17.16
CA SER A 178 -3.97 8.51 17.69
C SER A 178 -4.22 7.02 18.00
N ASP A 179 -5.41 6.69 18.51
CA ASP A 179 -5.87 5.30 18.66
C ASP A 179 -5.79 4.51 17.35
N ARG A 180 -6.04 5.13 16.19
CA ARG A 180 -6.02 4.49 14.87
C ARG A 180 -4.62 4.07 14.37
N GLY A 181 -3.55 4.40 15.08
CA GLY A 181 -2.19 3.94 14.77
C GLY A 181 -1.97 2.45 14.99
N LEU A 182 -2.87 1.80 15.73
CA LEU A 182 -2.84 0.37 16.06
C LEU A 182 -4.22 -0.26 15.80
N PRO A 183 -4.64 -0.48 14.54
CA PRO A 183 -5.84 -1.28 14.28
C PRO A 183 -5.72 -2.65 14.94
N LYS A 184 -6.82 -3.18 15.48
CA LYS A 184 -6.82 -4.50 16.13
C LYS A 184 -6.51 -5.62 15.15
N THR A 185 -7.09 -5.53 13.97
CA THR A 185 -6.86 -6.46 12.87
C THR A 185 -7.03 -5.71 11.55
N PHE A 186 -6.60 -6.31 10.43
CA PHE A 186 -6.81 -5.70 9.10
C PHE A 186 -8.28 -5.50 8.74
N ARG A 187 -9.21 -6.25 9.34
CA ARG A 187 -10.66 -6.15 9.07
C ARG A 187 -11.29 -4.91 9.71
N HIS A 188 -10.69 -4.38 10.77
CA HIS A 188 -11.23 -3.30 11.60
C HIS A 188 -10.63 -1.92 11.29
N MET A 189 -10.16 -1.72 10.05
CA MET A 189 -9.65 -0.44 9.56
C MET A 189 -10.32 -0.02 8.26
N HIS A 190 -10.38 1.28 8.01
CA HIS A 190 -10.73 1.80 6.69
C HIS A 190 -9.54 1.64 5.72
N GLY A 191 -9.81 1.76 4.43
CA GLY A 191 -8.82 1.93 3.37
C GLY A 191 -9.10 3.21 2.58
N PHE A 192 -8.07 3.78 1.98
CA PHE A 192 -8.16 5.01 1.19
C PHE A 192 -7.19 4.93 0.02
N GLY A 193 -7.57 5.51 -1.12
CA GLY A 193 -6.61 5.79 -2.19
C GLY A 193 -5.59 6.87 -1.81
N SER A 194 -5.92 7.67 -0.79
CA SER A 194 -5.21 8.85 -0.27
C SER A 194 -5.07 9.99 -1.28
N HIS A 195 -4.39 9.72 -2.39
CA HIS A 195 -4.22 10.66 -3.49
C HIS A 195 -5.54 11.06 -4.12
N THR A 196 -5.52 12.25 -4.71
CA THR A 196 -6.49 12.60 -5.75
C THR A 196 -6.13 11.84 -7.02
N TYR A 197 -7.10 11.20 -7.62
CA TYR A 197 -7.04 10.59 -8.96
C TYR A 197 -7.97 11.35 -9.89
N SER A 198 -8.13 10.88 -11.12
CA SER A 198 -9.20 11.36 -12.00
C SER A 198 -10.11 10.24 -12.47
N PHE A 199 -11.38 10.59 -12.67
CA PHE A 199 -12.32 9.83 -13.48
C PHE A 199 -12.51 10.53 -14.83
N ILE A 200 -12.77 9.74 -15.87
CA ILE A 200 -13.09 10.22 -17.22
C ILE A 200 -14.36 9.51 -17.67
N ASN A 201 -15.42 10.25 -17.99
CA ASN A 201 -16.69 9.65 -18.43
C ASN A 201 -16.72 9.38 -19.95
N ALA A 202 -17.85 8.84 -20.43
CA ALA A 202 -18.06 8.54 -21.85
C ALA A 202 -18.03 9.79 -22.77
N ALA A 203 -18.32 10.98 -22.22
CA ALA A 203 -18.21 12.26 -22.92
C ALA A 203 -16.80 12.85 -22.87
N ASN A 204 -15.81 12.07 -22.42
CA ASN A 204 -14.41 12.47 -22.25
C ASN A 204 -14.20 13.67 -21.32
N ARG A 205 -15.10 13.88 -20.35
CA ARG A 205 -14.95 14.90 -19.30
C ARG A 205 -14.21 14.32 -18.11
N ARG A 206 -13.26 15.08 -17.56
CA ARG A 206 -12.48 14.73 -16.39
C ARG A 206 -13.17 15.21 -15.10
N PHE A 207 -13.03 14.42 -14.04
CA PHE A 207 -13.38 14.76 -12.67
C PHE A 207 -12.24 14.34 -11.75
N TRP A 208 -11.94 15.10 -10.72
CA TRP A 208 -11.03 14.68 -9.66
C TRP A 208 -11.76 13.79 -8.65
N VAL A 209 -11.09 12.74 -8.17
CA VAL A 209 -11.72 11.73 -7.32
C VAL A 209 -10.83 11.29 -6.15
N LYS A 210 -11.43 11.09 -4.96
CA LYS A 210 -10.83 10.41 -3.81
C LYS A 210 -11.57 9.11 -3.53
N PHE A 211 -10.85 8.01 -3.29
CA PHE A 211 -11.44 6.69 -2.97
C PHE A 211 -11.42 6.41 -1.47
N HIS A 212 -12.55 5.94 -0.93
CA HIS A 212 -12.74 5.61 0.49
C HIS A 212 -13.36 4.21 0.64
N PHE A 213 -12.71 3.33 1.39
CA PHE A 213 -13.17 1.96 1.70
C PHE A 213 -13.49 1.87 3.18
N ARG A 214 -14.77 1.91 3.54
CA ARG A 214 -15.20 1.91 4.94
C ARG A 214 -15.51 0.48 5.39
N THR A 215 -14.74 -0.02 6.36
CA THR A 215 -14.99 -1.34 6.98
C THR A 215 -16.43 -1.46 7.46
N GLN A 216 -17.05 -2.59 7.17
CA GLN A 216 -18.37 -2.98 7.69
C GLN A 216 -18.28 -3.73 9.03
N GLN A 217 -17.06 -4.00 9.53
CA GLN A 217 -16.82 -4.68 10.82
C GLN A 217 -16.70 -3.68 11.98
N GLY A 218 -16.67 -2.38 11.68
CA GLY A 218 -16.42 -1.32 12.65
C GLY A 218 -14.93 -1.05 12.87
N ILE A 219 -14.61 0.17 13.33
CA ILE A 219 -13.25 0.52 13.72
C ILE A 219 -12.97 -0.04 15.12
N TRP A 220 -11.87 -0.78 15.25
CA TRP A 220 -11.40 -1.29 16.53
C TRP A 220 -9.88 -1.23 16.57
N ASN A 221 -9.34 -0.61 17.61
CA ASN A 221 -7.92 -0.39 17.81
C ASN A 221 -7.41 -1.07 19.11
N LEU A 222 -6.09 -1.23 19.20
CA LEU A 222 -5.36 -1.66 20.39
C LEU A 222 -4.69 -0.45 21.05
N THR A 223 -4.52 -0.52 22.37
CA THR A 223 -3.57 0.36 23.08
C THR A 223 -2.14 -0.14 22.90
N ASP A 224 -1.13 0.69 23.19
CA ASP A 224 0.28 0.27 23.13
C ASP A 224 0.54 -0.99 23.98
N ALA A 225 -0.02 -1.07 25.20
CA ALA A 225 0.14 -2.22 26.10
C ALA A 225 -0.51 -3.51 25.55
N GLN A 226 -1.69 -3.39 24.93
CA GLN A 226 -2.34 -4.54 24.30
C GLN A 226 -1.56 -5.01 23.07
N ALA A 227 -1.02 -4.08 22.29
CA ALA A 227 -0.21 -4.38 21.13
C ALA A 227 1.13 -5.04 21.52
N GLU A 228 1.78 -4.57 22.59
CA GLU A 228 2.99 -5.18 23.15
C GLU A 228 2.72 -6.62 23.62
N SER A 229 1.64 -6.85 24.37
CA SER A 229 1.23 -8.20 24.79
C SER A 229 0.93 -9.12 23.60
N ALA A 230 0.23 -8.59 22.59
CA ALA A 230 -0.08 -9.31 21.36
C ALA A 230 1.20 -9.70 20.61
N ALA A 231 2.12 -8.75 20.37
CA ALA A 231 3.40 -8.99 19.71
C ALA A 231 4.30 -9.94 20.51
N GLY A 232 4.28 -9.90 21.84
CA GLY A 232 5.00 -10.86 22.68
C GLY A 232 4.49 -12.30 22.50
N SER A 233 3.19 -12.47 22.25
CA SER A 233 2.55 -13.78 22.11
C SER A 233 2.59 -14.31 20.68
N ASP A 234 2.27 -13.47 19.69
CA ASP A 234 2.16 -13.83 18.28
C ASP A 234 2.59 -12.64 17.39
N ARG A 235 3.63 -12.83 16.55
CA ARG A 235 4.06 -11.79 15.59
C ARG A 235 3.14 -11.71 14.38
N GLU A 236 2.27 -12.72 14.20
CA GLU A 236 1.43 -12.95 13.02
C GLU A 236 -0.05 -12.68 13.32
N THR A 237 -0.36 -11.91 14.37
CA THR A 237 -1.75 -11.71 14.85
C THR A 237 -2.74 -11.29 13.77
N HIS A 238 -2.36 -10.39 12.87
CA HIS A 238 -3.27 -9.88 11.85
C HIS A 238 -3.37 -10.83 10.67
N HIS A 239 -2.28 -11.52 10.32
CA HIS A 239 -2.32 -12.64 9.39
C HIS A 239 -3.28 -13.73 9.87
N ARG A 240 -3.12 -14.18 11.11
CA ARG A 240 -3.96 -15.18 11.74
C ARG A 240 -5.43 -14.77 11.76
N ASP A 241 -5.74 -13.55 12.20
CA ASP A 241 -7.12 -13.05 12.19
C ASP A 241 -7.73 -13.11 10.79
N LEU A 242 -7.05 -12.59 9.77
CA LEU A 242 -7.59 -12.57 8.41
C LEU A 242 -7.80 -13.99 7.87
N TYR A 243 -6.77 -14.84 7.98
CA TYR A 243 -6.80 -16.21 7.48
C TYR A 243 -7.92 -17.01 8.13
N GLU A 244 -7.97 -17.05 9.46
CA GLU A 244 -8.96 -17.82 10.21
C GLU A 244 -10.38 -17.26 10.03
N SER A 245 -10.53 -15.95 9.76
CA SER A 245 -11.84 -15.34 9.46
C SER A 245 -12.41 -15.86 8.15
N ILE A 246 -11.57 -15.96 7.13
CA ILE A 246 -11.97 -16.48 5.82
C ILE A 246 -12.24 -17.99 5.90
N GLU A 247 -11.40 -18.76 6.60
CA GLU A 247 -11.62 -20.21 6.80
C GLU A 247 -12.98 -20.51 7.46
N ARG A 248 -13.38 -19.69 8.44
CA ARG A 248 -14.69 -19.84 9.12
C ARG A 248 -15.84 -19.11 8.43
N LYS A 249 -15.64 -18.60 7.21
CA LYS A 249 -16.64 -17.88 6.40
C LYS A 249 -17.16 -16.56 7.01
N ASP A 250 -16.39 -15.96 7.91
CA ASP A 250 -16.60 -14.60 8.44
C ASP A 250 -15.91 -13.58 7.51
N PHE A 251 -16.47 -13.45 6.30
CA PHE A 251 -15.85 -12.69 5.21
C PHE A 251 -15.87 -11.19 5.48
N PRO A 252 -14.71 -10.51 5.60
CA PRO A 252 -14.69 -9.08 5.80
C PRO A 252 -15.09 -8.31 4.54
N ARG A 253 -15.83 -7.23 4.76
CA ARG A 253 -16.38 -6.34 3.75
C ARG A 253 -16.05 -4.88 3.98
N TRP A 254 -15.88 -4.14 2.90
CA TRP A 254 -15.73 -2.68 2.90
C TRP A 254 -16.63 -2.04 1.86
N THR A 255 -17.36 -1.00 2.24
CA THR A 255 -18.11 -0.16 1.30
C THR A 255 -17.16 0.81 0.61
N LEU A 256 -17.12 0.79 -0.73
CA LEU A 256 -16.46 1.79 -1.55
C LEU A 256 -17.37 3.00 -1.68
N SER A 257 -16.83 4.16 -1.34
CA SER A 257 -17.38 5.47 -1.65
C SER A 257 -16.33 6.36 -2.31
N VAL A 258 -16.78 7.34 -3.08
CA VAL A 258 -15.92 8.33 -3.72
C VAL A 258 -16.34 9.76 -3.34
N GLN A 259 -15.38 10.67 -3.28
CA GLN A 259 -15.65 12.11 -3.38
C GLN A 259 -15.33 12.55 -4.81
N ILE A 260 -16.12 13.43 -5.39
CA ILE A 260 -15.97 13.87 -6.78
C ILE A 260 -15.94 15.39 -6.81
N MET A 261 -14.90 15.94 -7.43
CA MET A 261 -14.70 17.37 -7.66
C MET A 261 -14.63 17.61 -9.18
N PRO A 262 -15.49 18.46 -9.76
CA PRO A 262 -15.35 18.91 -11.15
C PRO A 262 -13.94 19.44 -11.46
N GLU A 263 -13.47 19.27 -12.70
CA GLU A 263 -12.09 19.65 -13.06
C GLU A 263 -11.80 21.14 -12.84
N ASP A 264 -12.77 22.01 -13.15
CA ASP A 264 -12.69 23.46 -13.07
C ASP A 264 -12.70 24.00 -11.64
N GLU A 265 -13.35 23.30 -10.71
CA GLU A 265 -13.37 23.71 -9.29
C GLU A 265 -11.98 23.64 -8.64
N ALA A 266 -11.10 22.76 -9.11
CA ALA A 266 -9.77 22.58 -8.53
C ALA A 266 -8.89 23.85 -8.60
N ALA A 267 -9.08 24.71 -9.60
CA ALA A 267 -8.27 25.92 -9.79
C ALA A 267 -8.56 26.99 -8.74
N THR A 268 -9.79 27.04 -8.23
CA THR A 268 -10.24 28.04 -7.24
C THR A 268 -10.45 27.47 -5.85
N TYR A 269 -10.24 26.16 -5.68
CA TYR A 269 -10.46 25.51 -4.39
C TYR A 269 -9.44 25.98 -3.35
N ASN A 270 -9.92 26.27 -2.15
CA ASN A 270 -9.16 26.93 -1.08
C ASN A 270 -8.07 26.04 -0.45
N ILE A 271 -8.18 24.72 -0.60
CA ILE A 271 -7.16 23.75 -0.19
C ILE A 271 -6.54 23.23 -1.47
N ASN A 272 -5.20 23.14 -1.55
CA ASN A 272 -4.58 22.45 -2.70
C ASN A 272 -5.15 21.03 -2.83
N PRO A 273 -5.96 20.74 -3.87
CA PRO A 273 -6.69 19.48 -3.96
C PRO A 273 -5.77 18.30 -4.27
N PHE A 274 -4.50 18.55 -4.58
CA PHE A 274 -3.48 17.56 -4.91
C PHE A 274 -2.39 17.43 -3.84
N ASP A 275 -2.54 18.11 -2.69
CA ASP A 275 -1.63 17.95 -1.54
C ASP A 275 -2.02 16.68 -0.75
N LEU A 276 -1.13 15.68 -0.74
CA LEU A 276 -1.36 14.41 -0.06
C LEU A 276 -1.44 14.54 1.48
N THR A 277 -1.04 15.68 2.05
CA THR A 277 -1.20 15.94 3.50
C THR A 277 -2.59 16.49 3.84
N LYS A 278 -3.46 16.73 2.84
CA LYS A 278 -4.78 17.33 3.00
C LYS A 278 -5.90 16.37 2.60
N VAL A 279 -7.00 16.40 3.33
CA VAL A 279 -8.28 15.81 2.94
C VAL A 279 -9.17 16.85 2.26
N TRP A 280 -10.13 16.38 1.48
CA TRP A 280 -11.28 17.18 1.08
C TRP A 280 -12.36 17.07 2.17
N PRO A 281 -12.77 18.17 2.82
CA PRO A 281 -13.86 18.15 3.78
C PRO A 281 -15.10 17.50 3.18
N LYS A 282 -15.73 16.61 3.95
CA LYS A 282 -16.93 15.89 3.51
C LYS A 282 -18.17 16.80 3.40
N SER A 283 -18.12 17.98 4.02
CA SER A 283 -19.12 19.05 3.86
C SER A 283 -19.11 19.61 2.44
N ASP A 284 -17.94 19.67 1.83
CA ASP A 284 -17.72 20.33 0.53
C ASP A 284 -17.91 19.29 -0.58
N TYR A 285 -17.32 18.11 -0.39
CA TYR A 285 -17.47 16.96 -1.30
C TYR A 285 -17.98 15.74 -0.51
N PRO A 286 -19.29 15.45 -0.51
CA PRO A 286 -19.84 14.32 0.22
C PRO A 286 -19.39 12.98 -0.37
N LEU A 287 -19.51 11.91 0.43
CA LEU A 287 -19.24 10.55 -0.02
C LEU A 287 -20.41 10.04 -0.87
N ILE A 288 -20.10 9.60 -2.08
CA ILE A 288 -21.02 8.93 -3.02
C ILE A 288 -20.70 7.44 -2.96
N GLU A 289 -21.66 6.61 -2.56
CA GLU A 289 -21.48 5.16 -2.55
C GLU A 289 -21.34 4.60 -3.98
N VAL A 290 -20.53 3.55 -4.14
CA VAL A 290 -20.27 2.90 -5.44
C VAL A 290 -20.59 1.41 -5.38
N GLY A 291 -20.13 0.73 -4.33
CA GLY A 291 -20.15 -0.73 -4.25
C GLY A 291 -19.53 -1.24 -2.95
N PHE A 292 -19.25 -2.53 -2.88
CA PHE A 292 -18.49 -3.11 -1.78
C PHE A 292 -17.50 -4.17 -2.27
N MET A 293 -16.41 -4.32 -1.53
CA MET A 293 -15.53 -5.49 -1.65
C MET A 293 -15.81 -6.48 -0.52
N GLU A 294 -15.69 -7.77 -0.80
CA GLU A 294 -15.70 -8.87 0.18
C GLU A 294 -14.49 -9.77 -0.07
N LEU A 295 -13.71 -10.06 0.97
CA LEU A 295 -12.61 -11.02 0.89
C LEU A 295 -13.11 -12.39 1.37
N ASN A 296 -13.09 -13.38 0.49
CA ASN A 296 -13.77 -14.65 0.71
C ASN A 296 -12.94 -15.89 0.32
N ARG A 297 -11.67 -15.71 -0.04
CA ARG A 297 -10.79 -16.83 -0.39
C ARG A 297 -9.35 -16.57 0.04
N ASN A 298 -8.81 -17.48 0.85
CA ASN A 298 -7.41 -17.48 1.21
C ASN A 298 -6.53 -17.85 0.00
N PRO A 299 -5.29 -17.36 -0.07
CA PRO A 299 -4.33 -17.85 -1.04
C PRO A 299 -3.94 -19.29 -0.74
N GLU A 300 -3.83 -20.13 -1.77
CA GLU A 300 -3.39 -21.53 -1.62
C GLU A 300 -1.90 -21.62 -1.27
N ASN A 301 -1.11 -20.66 -1.76
CA ASN A 301 0.31 -20.56 -1.43
C ASN A 301 0.70 -19.11 -1.16
N HIS A 302 1.07 -18.82 0.08
CA HIS A 302 1.43 -17.47 0.51
C HIS A 302 2.59 -16.87 -0.30
N PHE A 303 3.61 -17.65 -0.65
CA PHE A 303 4.75 -17.13 -1.42
C PHE A 303 4.33 -16.77 -2.86
N ALA A 304 3.61 -17.66 -3.53
CA ALA A 304 3.16 -17.47 -4.91
C ALA A 304 2.19 -16.29 -5.07
N ASP A 305 1.21 -16.18 -4.17
CA ASP A 305 0.12 -15.23 -4.32
C ASP A 305 0.31 -13.94 -3.49
N VAL A 306 0.98 -13.99 -2.33
CA VAL A 306 1.12 -12.81 -1.44
C VAL A 306 2.51 -12.19 -1.54
N GLU A 307 3.56 -12.98 -1.40
CA GLU A 307 4.93 -12.44 -1.45
C GLU A 307 5.24 -11.90 -2.85
N GLN A 308 4.88 -12.65 -3.89
CA GLN A 308 5.11 -12.26 -5.29
C GLN A 308 4.06 -11.30 -5.87
N ALA A 309 3.03 -10.91 -5.11
CA ALA A 309 2.09 -9.89 -5.56
C ALA A 309 2.80 -8.55 -5.87
N ALA A 310 2.41 -7.93 -6.97
CA ALA A 310 2.91 -6.65 -7.43
C ALA A 310 1.72 -5.74 -7.74
N PHE A 311 1.63 -4.61 -7.03
CA PHE A 311 0.62 -3.58 -7.26
C PHE A 311 1.34 -2.32 -7.69
N ALA A 312 0.95 -1.69 -8.80
CA ALA A 312 1.57 -0.45 -9.25
C ALA A 312 0.50 0.61 -9.48
N PRO A 313 0.60 1.82 -8.88
CA PRO A 313 -0.38 2.89 -9.10
C PRO A 313 -0.56 3.25 -10.59
N ALA A 314 0.47 3.05 -11.41
CA ALA A 314 0.41 3.23 -12.86
C ALA A 314 -0.50 2.23 -13.60
N ASN A 315 -0.91 1.12 -12.97
CA ASN A 315 -1.87 0.18 -13.53
C ASN A 315 -3.28 0.73 -13.35
N VAL A 316 -3.68 1.61 -14.28
CA VAL A 316 -5.05 2.12 -14.39
C VAL A 316 -5.76 1.51 -15.59
N VAL A 317 -7.07 1.72 -15.66
CA VAL A 317 -7.95 1.23 -16.74
C VAL A 317 -8.73 2.42 -17.31
N PRO A 318 -9.16 2.37 -18.59
CA PRO A 318 -9.87 3.49 -19.22
C PRO A 318 -11.02 4.01 -18.35
N GLY A 319 -11.04 5.31 -18.09
CA GLY A 319 -12.02 5.95 -17.20
C GLY A 319 -11.54 6.20 -15.78
N ILE A 320 -10.37 5.69 -15.40
CA ILE A 320 -9.63 6.05 -14.17
C ILE A 320 -8.23 6.48 -14.60
N SER A 321 -7.77 7.63 -14.12
CA SER A 321 -6.44 8.15 -14.43
C SER A 321 -5.85 8.91 -13.23
N PHE A 322 -4.75 9.60 -13.44
CA PHE A 322 -3.94 10.23 -12.41
C PHE A 322 -4.37 11.68 -12.14
N SER A 323 -3.67 12.33 -11.22
CA SER A 323 -3.74 13.77 -10.96
C SER A 323 -2.33 14.36 -10.86
N PRO A 324 -2.16 15.69 -10.84
CA PRO A 324 -0.85 16.32 -10.64
C PRO A 324 -0.35 16.28 -9.18
N ASP A 325 -0.92 15.44 -8.30
CA ASP A 325 -0.34 15.16 -6.98
C ASP A 325 1.10 14.64 -7.15
N LYS A 326 2.06 15.44 -6.68
CA LYS A 326 3.51 15.16 -6.84
C LYS A 326 3.89 13.79 -6.28
N MET A 327 3.31 13.39 -5.14
CA MET A 327 3.58 12.09 -4.55
C MET A 327 3.04 10.97 -5.44
N LEU A 328 1.83 11.12 -5.99
CA LEU A 328 1.28 10.14 -6.94
C LEU A 328 2.19 10.01 -8.15
N GLN A 329 2.63 11.13 -8.73
CA GLN A 329 3.52 11.16 -9.89
C GLN A 329 4.83 10.37 -9.66
N GLY A 330 5.48 10.55 -8.50
CA GLY A 330 6.68 9.76 -8.16
C GLY A 330 6.40 8.24 -8.06
N ARG A 331 5.20 7.86 -7.60
CA ARG A 331 4.80 6.45 -7.48
C ARG A 331 4.52 5.79 -8.83
N LEU A 332 4.16 6.55 -9.86
CA LEU A 332 3.91 6.01 -11.21
C LEU A 332 5.17 5.33 -11.78
N PHE A 333 6.35 5.82 -11.42
CA PHE A 333 7.64 5.20 -11.76
C PHE A 333 8.06 4.12 -10.74
N ALA A 334 8.09 4.50 -9.45
CA ALA A 334 8.83 3.74 -8.43
C ALA A 334 8.37 2.29 -8.25
N TYR A 335 7.08 2.00 -8.40
CA TYR A 335 6.54 0.66 -8.18
C TYR A 335 6.96 -0.33 -9.27
N GLY A 336 6.78 0.05 -10.53
CA GLY A 336 7.19 -0.80 -11.66
C GLY A 336 8.70 -1.06 -11.63
N ASP A 337 9.48 -0.06 -11.24
CA ASP A 337 10.93 -0.19 -11.09
C ASP A 337 11.34 -1.17 -9.97
N ALA A 338 10.83 -0.96 -8.76
CA ALA A 338 11.10 -1.85 -7.64
C ALA A 338 10.64 -3.29 -7.89
N GLN A 339 9.56 -3.48 -8.65
CA GLN A 339 9.03 -4.80 -9.00
C GLN A 339 9.90 -5.52 -10.03
N ARG A 340 10.42 -4.81 -11.04
CA ARG A 340 11.39 -5.38 -11.98
C ARG A 340 12.65 -5.89 -11.27
N TYR A 341 13.14 -5.17 -10.26
CA TYR A 341 14.25 -5.64 -9.44
C TYR A 341 13.86 -6.86 -8.59
N ARG A 342 12.75 -6.77 -7.86
CA ARG A 342 12.35 -7.78 -6.86
C ARG A 342 11.89 -9.10 -7.47
N LEU A 343 11.22 -9.07 -8.62
CA LEU A 343 10.49 -10.20 -9.21
C LEU A 343 10.89 -10.49 -10.67
N SER A 344 11.90 -9.79 -11.21
CA SER A 344 12.28 -9.75 -12.63
C SER A 344 11.34 -8.96 -13.55
N VAL A 345 11.78 -8.71 -14.79
CA VAL A 345 11.02 -7.96 -15.81
C VAL A 345 9.69 -8.62 -16.20
N ASN A 346 9.61 -9.96 -16.10
CA ASN A 346 8.43 -10.73 -16.49
C ASN A 346 7.48 -11.03 -15.31
N TYR A 347 7.55 -10.25 -14.22
CA TYR A 347 6.72 -10.47 -13.01
C TYR A 347 5.20 -10.46 -13.27
N HIS A 348 4.75 -9.85 -14.37
CA HIS A 348 3.36 -9.85 -14.80
C HIS A 348 2.85 -11.24 -15.23
N GLN A 349 3.75 -12.18 -15.53
CA GLN A 349 3.43 -13.58 -15.86
C GLN A 349 3.17 -14.43 -14.61
N ILE A 350 3.60 -13.97 -13.43
CA ILE A 350 3.29 -14.62 -12.16
C ILE A 350 1.76 -14.59 -11.99
N PRO A 351 1.09 -15.74 -11.70
CA PRO A 351 -0.35 -15.83 -11.80
C PRO A 351 -1.13 -14.72 -11.10
N VAL A 352 -0.76 -14.32 -9.87
CA VAL A 352 -1.50 -13.28 -9.12
C VAL A 352 -1.40 -11.89 -9.77
N ASN A 353 -0.37 -11.64 -10.58
CA ASN A 353 -0.13 -10.37 -11.25
C ASN A 353 -0.71 -10.32 -12.67
N ALA A 354 -1.00 -11.49 -13.26
CA ALA A 354 -1.53 -11.60 -14.61
C ALA A 354 -2.90 -10.90 -14.75
N PRO A 355 -3.21 -10.29 -15.91
CA PRO A 355 -4.49 -9.63 -16.17
C PRO A 355 -5.62 -10.62 -16.46
N ARG A 356 -6.00 -11.44 -15.46
CA ARG A 356 -6.93 -12.57 -15.59
C ARG A 356 -8.33 -12.21 -16.06
N GLY A 357 -8.78 -10.98 -15.77
CA GLY A 357 -10.10 -10.49 -16.21
C GLY A 357 -10.11 -10.03 -17.67
N SER A 358 -8.95 -9.69 -18.23
CA SER A 358 -8.86 -9.20 -19.60
C SER A 358 -9.06 -10.33 -20.60
N ARG A 359 -10.00 -10.15 -21.53
CA ARG A 359 -10.22 -11.12 -22.61
C ARG A 359 -9.12 -11.11 -23.67
N TYR A 360 -8.41 -9.99 -23.78
CA TYR A 360 -7.36 -9.79 -24.78
C TYR A 360 -6.13 -9.17 -24.11
N VAL A 361 -5.05 -9.93 -24.08
CA VAL A 361 -3.75 -9.49 -23.59
C VAL A 361 -2.78 -9.63 -24.74
N HIS A 362 -2.35 -8.50 -25.29
CA HIS A 362 -1.48 -8.47 -26.46
C HIS A 362 -0.39 -7.42 -26.26
N SER A 363 0.55 -7.71 -25.36
CA SER A 363 1.63 -6.80 -25.00
C SER A 363 2.82 -6.93 -25.94
N TYR A 364 3.43 -5.80 -26.30
CA TYR A 364 4.56 -5.73 -27.23
C TYR A 364 5.84 -6.43 -26.71
N HIS A 365 6.02 -6.53 -25.40
CA HIS A 365 7.30 -6.91 -24.78
C HIS A 365 7.77 -8.33 -25.15
N ARG A 366 9.08 -8.49 -25.40
CA ARG A 366 9.75 -9.77 -25.74
C ARG A 366 10.86 -10.12 -24.75
N ASP A 367 11.22 -11.40 -24.72
CA ASP A 367 12.39 -11.97 -24.04
C ASP A 367 12.39 -11.74 -22.52
N GLY A 368 13.56 -11.52 -21.92
CA GLY A 368 13.74 -11.32 -20.48
C GLY A 368 13.87 -12.62 -19.69
N LEU A 369 14.32 -12.50 -18.43
CA LEU A 369 14.49 -13.63 -17.52
C LEU A 369 13.14 -14.31 -17.24
N MET A 370 13.15 -15.64 -17.14
CA MET A 370 11.97 -16.46 -16.84
C MET A 370 10.77 -16.21 -17.77
N ARG A 371 11.02 -16.09 -19.09
CA ARG A 371 9.96 -15.94 -20.09
C ARG A 371 9.23 -17.27 -20.32
N VAL A 372 7.98 -17.39 -19.88
CA VAL A 372 7.24 -18.67 -19.83
C VAL A 372 5.85 -18.63 -20.50
N ASP A 373 5.52 -17.55 -21.20
CA ASP A 373 4.22 -17.28 -21.84
C ASP A 373 4.24 -17.50 -23.38
N ALA A 374 5.19 -18.28 -23.89
CA ALA A 374 5.49 -18.44 -25.32
C ALA A 374 5.97 -17.18 -26.07
N ASN A 375 6.25 -16.08 -25.37
CA ASN A 375 6.94 -14.89 -25.91
C ASN A 375 6.27 -14.26 -27.15
N MET A 376 4.93 -14.33 -27.23
CA MET A 376 4.13 -13.91 -28.40
C MET A 376 4.48 -14.67 -29.71
N GLY A 377 5.12 -15.82 -29.60
CA GLY A 377 5.43 -16.70 -30.72
C GLY A 377 6.14 -15.98 -31.88
N GLY A 378 5.60 -16.15 -33.09
CA GLY A 378 6.14 -15.56 -34.32
C GLY A 378 5.58 -14.18 -34.68
N ALA A 379 4.87 -13.50 -33.76
CA ALA A 379 4.34 -12.17 -34.03
C ALA A 379 5.49 -11.17 -34.29
N THR A 380 5.31 -10.29 -35.28
CA THR A 380 6.36 -9.36 -35.73
C THR A 380 6.86 -8.50 -34.56
N PRO A 381 8.15 -8.20 -34.44
CA PRO A 381 8.69 -7.54 -33.24
C PRO A 381 8.68 -6.00 -33.31
N TYR A 382 7.96 -5.38 -34.24
CA TYR A 382 8.01 -3.92 -34.46
C TYR A 382 6.67 -3.32 -34.93
N GLU A 383 6.51 -2.02 -34.74
CA GLU A 383 5.41 -1.17 -35.20
C GLU A 383 6.00 0.16 -35.72
N PRO A 384 5.50 0.74 -36.83
CA PRO A 384 4.42 0.25 -37.69
C PRO A 384 4.85 -0.92 -38.58
N ASN A 385 3.90 -1.80 -38.93
CA ASN A 385 4.15 -2.98 -39.76
C ASN A 385 2.96 -3.29 -40.69
N THR A 386 3.21 -3.99 -41.80
CA THR A 386 2.19 -4.35 -42.80
C THR A 386 1.30 -5.54 -42.40
N ARG A 387 1.55 -6.16 -41.24
CA ARG A 387 0.76 -7.28 -40.71
C ARG A 387 -0.39 -6.83 -39.81
N GLY A 388 -0.48 -5.54 -39.49
CA GLY A 388 -1.50 -4.99 -38.60
C GLY A 388 -1.30 -5.38 -37.14
N GLU A 389 -0.08 -5.75 -36.75
CA GLU A 389 0.25 -6.05 -35.35
C GLU A 389 0.48 -4.75 -34.56
N TRP A 390 0.24 -4.80 -33.25
CA TRP A 390 0.50 -3.71 -32.27
C TRP A 390 -0.24 -2.39 -32.52
N GLN A 391 -1.37 -2.42 -33.23
CA GLN A 391 -2.16 -1.21 -33.49
C GLN A 391 -2.66 -0.57 -32.19
N GLU A 392 -2.46 0.75 -32.08
CA GLU A 392 -2.99 1.53 -30.97
C GLU A 392 -4.53 1.62 -31.00
N GLN A 393 -5.13 1.97 -29.85
CA GLN A 393 -6.59 2.06 -29.69
C GLN A 393 -6.99 3.50 -29.32
N PRO A 394 -7.13 4.41 -30.31
CA PRO A 394 -7.33 5.84 -30.06
C PRO A 394 -8.64 6.18 -29.33
N ASP A 395 -9.63 5.29 -29.36
CA ASP A 395 -10.93 5.47 -28.67
C ASP A 395 -10.80 5.56 -27.13
N PHE A 396 -9.68 5.09 -26.58
CA PHE A 396 -9.39 5.18 -25.14
C PHE A 396 -8.59 6.43 -24.75
N ARG A 397 -8.28 7.33 -25.69
CA ARG A 397 -7.53 8.56 -25.44
C ARG A 397 -8.19 9.40 -24.35
N GLU A 398 -7.38 9.89 -23.42
CA GLU A 398 -7.79 10.84 -22.38
C GLU A 398 -7.90 12.27 -22.94
N PRO A 399 -8.71 13.16 -22.36
CA PRO A 399 -8.66 14.57 -22.73
C PRO A 399 -7.29 15.15 -22.36
N PRO A 400 -6.79 16.18 -23.05
CA PRO A 400 -5.59 16.90 -22.62
C PRO A 400 -5.78 17.48 -21.21
N LEU A 401 -4.68 17.72 -20.52
CA LEU A 401 -4.66 18.48 -19.26
C LEU A 401 -4.07 19.86 -19.54
N SER A 402 -4.81 20.91 -19.22
CA SER A 402 -4.29 22.29 -19.31
C SER A 402 -3.17 22.48 -18.30
N LEU A 403 -2.05 23.06 -18.75
CA LEU A 403 -0.88 23.36 -17.91
C LEU A 403 -0.54 24.85 -18.02
N GLU A 404 -0.17 25.45 -16.90
CA GLU A 404 0.26 26.85 -16.81
C GLU A 404 1.53 26.95 -15.95
N GLY A 405 2.42 27.90 -16.30
CA GLY A 405 3.67 28.15 -15.60
C GLY A 405 4.91 27.57 -16.29
N ALA A 406 6.10 27.96 -15.80
CA ALA A 406 7.37 27.42 -16.28
C ALA A 406 7.67 26.05 -15.66
N ALA A 407 8.46 25.23 -16.35
CA ALA A 407 9.03 24.02 -15.77
C ALA A 407 10.17 24.38 -14.80
N ASP A 408 9.96 24.15 -13.50
CA ASP A 408 10.95 24.41 -12.45
C ASP A 408 10.66 23.56 -11.19
N HIS A 409 11.57 23.58 -10.22
CA HIS A 409 11.41 22.96 -8.90
C HIS A 409 10.58 23.85 -7.97
N TRP A 410 9.28 23.97 -8.26
CA TRP A 410 8.38 24.81 -7.48
C TRP A 410 8.28 24.40 -6.01
N ASN A 411 8.72 25.29 -5.13
CA ASN A 411 8.73 25.09 -3.69
C ASN A 411 7.30 24.92 -3.15
N HIS A 412 6.97 23.71 -2.67
CA HIS A 412 5.63 23.44 -2.14
C HIS A 412 5.30 24.27 -0.89
N ARG A 413 6.29 24.83 -0.19
CA ARG A 413 6.12 25.59 1.07
C ARG A 413 5.42 26.94 0.89
N VAL A 414 5.09 27.32 -0.33
CA VAL A 414 4.20 28.46 -0.63
C VAL A 414 2.78 28.23 -0.08
N ASP A 415 2.30 26.97 -0.02
CA ASP A 415 1.16 26.58 0.82
C ASP A 415 1.70 26.26 2.21
N ASP A 416 1.51 27.19 3.13
CA ASP A 416 2.00 27.14 4.51
C ASP A 416 0.94 26.70 5.54
N ASP A 417 -0.23 26.27 5.07
CA ASP A 417 -1.26 25.70 5.94
C ASP A 417 -0.90 24.25 6.31
N TYR A 418 -0.03 24.12 7.30
CA TYR A 418 0.37 22.82 7.85
C TYR A 418 -0.51 22.39 9.03
N TYR A 419 -1.35 23.27 9.56
CA TYR A 419 -1.87 23.16 10.93
C TYR A 419 -3.39 23.17 11.03
N SER A 420 -4.12 23.66 10.02
CA SER A 420 -5.59 23.75 10.08
C SER A 420 -6.24 22.37 10.23
N GLN A 421 -5.89 21.41 9.35
CA GLN A 421 -6.48 20.08 9.35
C GLN A 421 -6.06 19.20 10.53
N PRO A 422 -4.77 19.16 10.95
CA PRO A 422 -4.41 18.50 12.20
C PRO A 422 -5.16 19.07 13.40
N GLY A 423 -5.32 20.41 13.47
CA GLY A 423 -6.09 21.07 14.52
C GLY A 423 -7.57 20.68 14.50
N ASN A 424 -8.18 20.63 13.31
CA ASN A 424 -9.57 20.18 13.14
C ASN A 424 -9.75 18.72 13.59
N LEU A 425 -8.80 17.84 13.22
CA LEU A 425 -8.80 16.45 13.65
C LEU A 425 -8.70 16.35 15.17
N PHE A 426 -7.74 17.04 15.79
CA PHE A 426 -7.58 17.07 17.25
C PHE A 426 -8.84 17.56 17.98
N ARG A 427 -9.46 18.66 17.50
CA ARG A 427 -10.70 19.19 18.09
C ARG A 427 -11.90 18.26 17.94
N SER A 428 -11.88 17.34 16.97
CA SER A 428 -12.93 16.34 16.77
C SER A 428 -12.80 15.10 17.67
N MET A 429 -11.65 14.91 18.32
CA MET A 429 -11.39 13.80 19.23
C MET A 429 -12.13 13.98 20.57
N SER A 430 -12.56 12.87 21.18
CA SER A 430 -13.00 12.88 22.59
C SER A 430 -11.83 13.17 23.54
N ALA A 431 -12.11 13.50 24.79
CA ALA A 431 -11.07 13.74 25.79
C ALA A 431 -10.15 12.51 25.98
N GLU A 432 -10.72 11.30 25.95
CA GLU A 432 -9.97 10.04 26.05
C GLU A 432 -9.04 9.84 24.85
N GLN A 433 -9.52 10.17 23.64
CA GLN A 433 -8.71 10.08 22.42
C GLN A 433 -7.59 11.13 22.41
N GLN A 434 -7.85 12.35 22.90
CA GLN A 434 -6.82 13.38 23.07
C GLN A 434 -5.75 12.92 24.08
N GLN A 435 -6.16 12.36 25.22
CA GLN A 435 -5.21 11.83 26.20
C GLN A 435 -4.37 10.69 25.62
N ALA A 436 -5.01 9.74 24.91
CA ALA A 436 -4.30 8.66 24.24
C ALA A 436 -3.28 9.19 23.23
N LEU A 437 -3.64 10.22 22.44
CA LEU A 437 -2.73 10.88 21.51
C LEU A 437 -1.50 11.46 22.23
N PHE A 438 -1.69 12.19 23.32
CA PHE A 438 -0.59 12.78 24.10
C PHE A 438 0.34 11.70 24.66
N ASP A 439 -0.24 10.67 25.28
CA ASP A 439 0.48 9.58 25.92
C ASP A 439 1.28 8.74 24.92
N ASN A 440 0.67 8.43 23.76
CA ASN A 440 1.33 7.69 22.68
C ASN A 440 2.51 8.50 22.11
N THR A 441 2.31 9.80 21.85
CA THR A 441 3.38 10.70 21.39
C THR A 441 4.52 10.77 22.39
N ALA A 442 4.23 10.99 23.67
CA ALA A 442 5.26 11.08 24.71
C ALA A 442 6.09 9.79 24.80
N ARG A 443 5.45 8.61 24.81
CA ARG A 443 6.16 7.31 24.81
C ARG A 443 7.01 7.11 23.56
N ALA A 444 6.49 7.47 22.39
CA ALA A 444 7.21 7.36 21.13
C ALA A 444 8.42 8.31 21.05
N MET A 445 8.42 9.41 21.81
CA MET A 445 9.55 10.37 21.92
C MET A 445 10.53 10.05 23.06
N LYS A 446 10.40 8.89 23.72
CA LYS A 446 11.34 8.48 24.78
C LYS A 446 12.78 8.43 24.24
N GLY A 447 13.68 9.13 24.92
CA GLY A 447 15.11 9.23 24.54
C GLY A 447 15.43 10.20 23.39
N VAL A 448 14.43 10.90 22.84
CA VAL A 448 14.65 11.96 21.84
C VAL A 448 15.23 13.21 22.51
N SER A 449 16.12 13.93 21.82
CA SER A 449 16.72 15.17 22.30
C SER A 449 15.69 16.28 22.56
N VAL A 450 16.01 17.16 23.53
CA VAL A 450 15.14 18.28 23.93
C VAL A 450 14.77 19.20 22.76
N PRO A 451 15.70 19.63 21.86
CA PRO A 451 15.33 20.52 20.75
C PRO A 451 14.29 19.93 19.80
N VAL A 452 14.34 18.61 19.56
CA VAL A 452 13.37 17.91 18.71
C VAL A 452 12.01 17.81 19.40
N LYS A 453 11.98 17.52 20.72
CA LYS A 453 10.75 17.54 21.52
C LYS A 453 10.09 18.92 21.51
N GLU A 454 10.86 19.98 21.76
CA GLU A 454 10.37 21.36 21.75
C GLU A 454 9.81 21.76 20.38
N LEU A 455 10.48 21.35 19.29
CA LEU A 455 10.01 21.62 17.94
C LEU A 455 8.68 20.91 17.66
N HIS A 456 8.53 19.64 18.06
CA HIS A 456 7.26 18.93 17.92
C HIS A 456 6.13 19.62 18.71
N ILE A 457 6.37 19.96 19.97
CA ILE A 457 5.41 20.68 20.83
C ILE A 457 5.00 22.00 20.18
N LYS A 458 5.94 22.73 19.58
CA LYS A 458 5.66 23.97 18.83
C LYS A 458 4.72 23.74 17.65
N HIS A 459 4.92 22.67 16.88
CA HIS A 459 4.01 22.31 15.78
C HIS A 459 2.61 21.95 16.30
N CYS A 460 2.52 21.14 17.35
CA CYS A 460 1.24 20.80 18.00
C CYS A 460 0.51 22.06 18.49
N LYS A 461 1.22 22.98 19.14
CA LYS A 461 0.66 24.26 19.63
C LYS A 461 0.13 25.15 18.51
N ARG A 462 0.75 25.13 17.32
CA ARG A 462 0.27 25.85 16.13
C ARG A 462 -1.02 25.24 15.56
N ALA A 463 -1.24 23.94 15.71
CA ALA A 463 -2.50 23.29 15.33
C ALA A 463 -3.63 23.53 16.34
N ASP A 464 -3.33 23.43 17.64
CA ASP A 464 -4.21 23.78 18.75
C ASP A 464 -3.39 23.97 20.04
N ALA A 465 -3.66 25.02 20.82
CA ALA A 465 -2.90 25.30 22.04
C ALA A 465 -2.94 24.12 23.03
N ARG A 466 -4.11 23.49 23.19
CA ARG A 466 -4.31 22.34 24.10
C ARG A 466 -3.59 21.10 23.62
N TYR A 467 -3.36 20.95 22.31
CA TYR A 467 -2.58 19.85 21.78
C TYR A 467 -1.11 20.00 22.17
N GLY A 468 -0.53 21.19 21.97
CA GLY A 468 0.84 21.47 22.41
C GLY A 468 1.03 21.26 23.92
N GLU A 469 0.13 21.80 24.73
CA GLU A 469 0.16 21.66 26.19
C GLU A 469 0.02 20.20 26.64
N GLY A 470 -0.93 19.45 26.08
CA GLY A 470 -1.14 18.04 26.41
C GLY A 470 0.08 17.17 26.11
N VAL A 471 0.72 17.36 24.95
CA VAL A 471 1.96 16.64 24.61
C VAL A 471 3.11 17.02 25.53
N ALA A 472 3.28 18.32 25.83
CA ALA A 472 4.33 18.79 26.74
C ALA A 472 4.18 18.18 28.14
N SER A 473 2.98 18.22 28.71
CA SER A 473 2.69 17.64 30.02
C SER A 473 2.86 16.12 30.05
N ALA A 474 2.49 15.41 28.97
CA ALA A 474 2.68 13.97 28.89
C ALA A 474 4.17 13.58 28.80
N ILE A 475 4.99 14.36 28.10
CA ILE A 475 6.45 14.17 28.05
C ILE A 475 7.05 14.40 29.45
N GLU A 476 6.74 15.52 30.09
CA GLU A 476 7.24 15.86 31.42
C GLU A 476 6.86 14.79 32.45
N ALA A 477 5.60 14.36 32.46
CA ALA A 477 5.12 13.32 33.37
C ALA A 477 5.76 11.95 33.13
N LEU A 478 6.17 11.63 31.89
CA LEU A 478 6.88 10.39 31.57
C LEU A 478 8.35 10.46 32.02
N GLU A 479 9.00 11.60 31.82
CA GLU A 479 10.40 11.82 32.20
C GLU A 479 10.59 11.92 33.71
N SER A 480 9.64 12.52 34.44
CA SER A 480 9.68 12.59 35.90
C SER A 480 9.54 11.23 36.59
N ARG A 481 9.13 10.19 35.85
CA ARG A 481 9.00 8.80 36.34
C ARG A 481 10.20 7.92 36.00
N LEU A 482 11.16 8.44 35.23
CA LEU A 482 12.41 7.73 34.96
C LEU A 482 13.39 7.97 36.12
N PRO A 483 14.06 6.93 36.64
CA PRO A 483 14.99 7.05 37.75
C PRO A 483 16.25 7.84 37.42
#